data_AF-A0A836XFP7-F1
#
_entry.id   AF-A0A836XFP7-F1
#
_cell.length_a   1.000
_cell.length_b   1.000
_cell.length_c   1.000
_cell.angle_alpha   90.00
_cell.angle_beta   90.00
_cell.angle_gamma   90.00
#
_symmetry.space_group_name_H-M   'P 1'
#
loop_
_entity.id
_entity.type
_entity.pdbx_description
1 polymer ?
#
loop_
_entity_poly.entity_id
_entity_poly.type
_entity_poly.pdbx_seq_one_letter_code
_entity_poly.pdbx_strand_id
1 'polypeptide(L)'
;MQYRLPQQHYPEDPTLYATGDQRPNTGLREGLVEHEEVNETIRMNAKAVIFGQQTRLRNGVMMPDEKLDRFHAGHDMVKFFYSAVRQLPLYLVDALLDKNVSVTLVQGPSLLVFHNSREHQSFHVGRTRRTIYIPEKVLREAYEKGYDYWAISEVLIQEAWPLLDYLLILETIRRLQDHLKSHYTLGYYIIKDTLRDHNEHLRDTDGKDDEFGTFFRYYADQLYSLKPAIRERDPYDIADEIFDENRERFWSHLKLYDICEVYNYPTYFAIDRDICHGAAFRLAGELNLQLEPQTTAEVMHDLWDEARFKLSRSVKTEELLEQLIAMGAEGIKAFVETVTEEIVYGLNYVTANRYDGFDITAGFKRLLQQYSGSVKADVPGSMGHGYNSLYQHYLQLKRYEFFNQYKTMDSQAQEENSLIIREMLYRVIETRLRHSQAPDFKRRVEFAGSARILIDVGEGLFEKPDPEEEAGHLCSVLAQLDLHPLYHTQFLQQYRKLSGNEHIVLKAHIAPEIERLTEFLPKPPHAYSSDPSGVNTRFIKFEKLRAHDPDNQDLFALIAALFVRLDQAQNYPEFLQQIRGLGEYARPPLEEIVANADLFADQQRGPIRDTSRQLLAEI
;
A
#
# COMPACT_ATOMS: atom_id res chain seq x y z
N MET A 1 18.86 30.25 16.34
CA MET A 1 19.64 29.98 17.58
C MET A 1 19.96 28.49 17.55
N GLN A 2 21.18 28.13 17.14
CA GLN A 2 21.61 26.73 17.02
C GLN A 2 22.08 26.24 18.40
N TYR A 3 21.44 25.20 18.93
CA TYR A 3 21.89 24.53 20.14
C TYR A 3 23.12 23.66 19.81
N ARG A 4 24.29 24.01 20.35
CA ARG A 4 25.44 23.11 20.46
C ARG A 4 25.41 22.46 21.84
N LEU A 5 25.35 21.14 21.90
CA LEU A 5 25.59 20.37 23.12
C LEU A 5 27.10 20.13 23.31
N PRO A 6 27.60 20.12 24.56
CA PRO A 6 29.01 19.96 24.86
C PRO A 6 29.46 18.50 24.76
N GLN A 7 30.55 18.25 24.02
CA GLN A 7 31.24 16.95 23.98
C GLN A 7 32.01 16.73 25.30
N GLN A 8 31.68 15.65 26.01
CA GLN A 8 32.55 15.06 27.02
C GLN A 8 33.19 13.80 26.44
N HIS A 9 34.52 13.82 26.32
CA HIS A 9 35.34 12.69 25.88
C HIS A 9 35.37 11.60 26.98
N TYR A 10 34.88 10.41 26.65
CA TYR A 10 35.28 9.16 27.30
C TYR A 10 36.38 8.49 26.47
N PRO A 11 37.35 7.78 27.09
CA PRO A 11 38.44 7.16 26.35
C PRO A 11 37.90 6.01 25.50
N GLU A 12 37.92 6.21 24.18
CA GLU A 12 37.49 5.26 23.16
C GLU A 12 38.51 4.12 23.04
N ASP A 13 38.06 2.89 23.27
CA ASP A 13 38.64 1.72 22.61
C ASP A 13 37.94 1.59 21.24
N PRO A 14 38.62 1.89 20.13
CA PRO A 14 38.02 1.87 18.80
C PRO A 14 37.61 0.45 18.34
N THR A 15 38.00 -0.60 19.07
CA THR A 15 37.62 -1.98 18.76
C THR A 15 36.29 -2.42 19.38
N LEU A 16 35.73 -1.64 20.31
CA LEU A 16 34.40 -1.85 20.90
C LEU A 16 33.25 -1.26 20.06
N TYR A 17 33.57 -0.42 19.08
CA TYR A 17 32.62 0.34 18.26
C TYR A 17 32.74 0.09 16.75
N ALA A 18 33.36 -1.01 16.33
CA ALA A 18 33.26 -1.45 14.94
C ALA A 18 31.84 -1.97 14.67
N THR A 19 30.93 -1.05 14.34
CA THR A 19 29.52 -1.31 14.03
C THR A 19 29.38 -1.80 12.59
N GLY A 20 29.19 -3.11 12.46
CA GLY A 20 28.76 -3.79 11.23
C GLY A 20 27.57 -4.70 11.53
N ASP A 21 26.66 -4.25 12.40
CA ASP A 21 25.53 -5.04 12.88
C ASP A 21 24.41 -5.04 11.83
N GLN A 22 24.49 -5.99 10.88
CA GLN A 22 23.53 -6.17 9.80
C GLN A 22 22.27 -6.96 10.20
N ARG A 23 21.99 -7.09 11.51
CA ARG A 23 20.83 -7.87 11.96
C ARG A 23 19.52 -7.17 11.57
N PRO A 24 18.47 -7.94 11.25
CA PRO A 24 17.17 -7.37 10.90
C PRO A 24 16.64 -6.57 12.09
N ASN A 25 16.21 -5.34 11.82
CA ASN A 25 15.58 -4.50 12.83
C ASN A 25 14.19 -5.06 13.17
N THR A 26 13.86 -5.06 14.46
CA THR A 26 12.69 -5.70 15.06
C THR A 26 11.82 -4.67 15.77
N GLY A 27 10.55 -5.00 15.94
CA GLY A 27 9.56 -4.13 16.57
C GLY A 27 8.65 -3.45 15.58
N LEU A 28 7.64 -2.75 16.10
CA LEU A 28 6.70 -1.98 15.31
C LEU A 28 7.37 -0.78 14.62
N ARG A 29 7.33 -0.77 13.29
CA ARG A 29 7.98 0.22 12.43
C ARG A 29 7.25 0.40 11.12
N GLU A 30 7.49 1.55 10.51
CA GLU A 30 7.11 1.88 9.15
C GLU A 30 8.33 2.31 8.34
N GLY A 31 8.33 1.94 7.06
CA GLY A 31 9.44 2.21 6.15
C GLY A 31 10.75 1.48 6.50
N LEU A 32 11.84 1.96 5.89
CA LEU A 32 13.17 1.37 6.05
C LEU A 32 13.93 2.06 7.18
N VAL A 33 13.83 1.50 8.39
CA VAL A 33 14.64 1.95 9.53
C VAL A 33 15.72 0.93 9.84
N GLU A 34 16.98 1.37 9.83
CA GLU A 34 18.15 0.54 10.09
C GLU A 34 18.28 0.20 11.58
N HIS A 35 18.77 -1.01 11.88
CA HIS A 35 18.92 -1.46 13.27
C HIS A 35 19.93 -0.63 14.07
N GLU A 36 20.99 -0.17 13.40
CA GLU A 36 22.04 0.66 14.01
C GLU A 36 21.47 2.00 14.49
N GLU A 37 20.64 2.63 13.66
CA GLU A 37 20.02 3.92 13.96
C GLU A 37 19.12 3.83 15.20
N VAL A 38 18.32 2.76 15.32
CA VAL A 38 17.49 2.53 16.50
C VAL A 38 18.35 2.35 17.74
N ASN A 39 19.44 1.58 17.63
CA ASN A 39 20.37 1.36 18.74
C ASN A 39 21.06 2.65 19.18
N GLU A 40 21.49 3.50 18.25
CA GLU A 40 22.06 4.81 18.55
C GLU A 40 21.03 5.68 19.28
N THR A 41 19.80 5.75 18.78
CA THR A 41 18.77 6.56 19.42
C THR A 41 18.44 6.06 20.83
N ILE A 42 18.34 4.74 21.02
CA ILE A 42 18.16 4.14 22.35
C ILE A 42 19.34 4.47 23.26
N ARG A 43 20.59 4.47 22.77
CA ARG A 43 21.78 4.82 23.58
C ARG A 43 21.73 6.27 24.04
N MET A 44 21.41 7.21 23.14
CA MET A 44 21.43 8.65 23.39
C MET A 44 20.34 9.15 24.35
N ASN A 45 19.21 8.43 24.45
CA ASN A 45 18.09 8.85 25.28
C ASN A 45 18.15 8.29 26.71
N ALA A 46 17.56 9.03 27.65
CA ALA A 46 17.35 8.55 29.01
C ALA A 46 16.39 7.35 29.01
N LYS A 47 16.66 6.35 29.84
CA LYS A 47 15.93 5.08 29.84
C LYS A 47 15.59 4.68 31.27
N ALA A 48 14.39 4.16 31.45
CA ALA A 48 13.96 3.66 32.75
C ALA A 48 13.19 2.35 32.61
N VAL A 49 13.52 1.37 33.45
CA VAL A 49 12.84 0.07 33.45
C VAL A 49 11.49 0.22 34.12
N ILE A 50 10.42 -0.19 33.43
CA ILE A 50 9.04 -0.14 33.92
C ILE A 50 8.47 -1.53 34.25
N PHE A 51 9.01 -2.60 33.66
CA PHE A 51 8.66 -4.00 33.96
C PHE A 51 9.87 -4.91 33.93
N GLY A 52 9.86 -5.94 34.78
CA GLY A 52 10.89 -6.96 34.85
C GLY A 52 12.21 -6.45 35.41
N GLN A 53 13.27 -7.21 35.16
CA GLN A 53 14.63 -6.81 35.48
C GLN A 53 15.47 -6.91 34.22
N GLN A 54 16.17 -5.83 33.87
CA GLN A 54 17.08 -5.89 32.73
C GLN A 54 18.37 -6.60 33.16
N THR A 55 18.46 -7.91 32.90
CA THR A 55 19.71 -8.68 33.05
C THR A 55 20.51 -8.58 31.76
N ARG A 56 21.73 -8.03 31.84
CA ARG A 56 22.55 -7.65 30.68
C ARG A 56 23.70 -8.62 30.47
N LEU A 57 23.40 -9.85 30.06
CA LEU A 57 24.42 -10.87 29.83
C LEU A 57 24.49 -11.26 28.35
N ARG A 58 25.66 -11.07 27.72
CA ARG A 58 26.02 -11.74 26.46
C ARG A 58 27.05 -12.80 26.79
N ASN A 59 26.74 -14.07 26.51
CA ASN A 59 27.60 -15.21 26.86
C ASN A 59 28.03 -15.27 28.33
N GLY A 60 27.12 -14.92 29.25
CA GLY A 60 27.40 -14.88 30.69
C GLY A 60 28.29 -13.71 31.14
N VAL A 61 28.70 -12.84 30.22
CA VAL A 61 29.47 -11.62 30.51
C VAL A 61 28.54 -10.43 30.59
N MET A 62 28.68 -9.64 31.66
CA MET A 62 27.92 -8.40 31.84
C MET A 62 28.35 -7.37 30.78
N MET A 63 27.39 -6.86 30.02
CA MET A 63 27.66 -5.81 29.03
C MET A 63 28.10 -4.50 29.72
N PRO A 64 29.09 -3.77 29.16
CA PRO A 64 29.53 -2.48 29.69
C PRO A 64 28.51 -1.39 29.32
N ASP A 65 27.48 -1.19 30.16
CA ASP A 65 26.45 -0.16 29.96
C ASP A 65 25.94 0.38 31.31
N GLU A 66 25.35 1.58 31.31
CA GLU A 66 24.80 2.29 32.48
C GLU A 66 23.65 1.52 33.17
N LYS A 67 23.73 1.33 34.49
CA LYS A 67 22.62 0.76 35.28
C LYS A 67 21.40 1.68 35.15
N LEU A 68 20.30 1.18 34.58
CA LEU A 68 19.09 2.00 34.41
C LEU A 68 18.37 2.21 35.71
N ASP A 69 17.80 3.40 35.86
CA ASP A 69 16.86 3.70 36.90
C ASP A 69 15.56 2.91 36.72
N ARG A 70 14.92 2.60 37.84
CA ARG A 70 13.55 2.07 37.83
C ARG A 70 12.59 3.24 37.92
N PHE A 71 11.54 3.21 37.11
CA PHE A 71 10.54 4.26 37.13
C PHE A 71 9.80 4.29 38.47
N HIS A 72 9.54 5.49 39.01
CA HIS A 72 8.85 5.63 40.29
C HIS A 72 7.39 5.13 40.19
N ALA A 73 7.01 4.15 41.03
CA ALA A 73 5.71 3.46 40.97
C ALA A 73 4.48 4.37 41.10
N GLY A 74 4.64 5.56 41.68
CA GLY A 74 3.57 6.56 41.83
C GLY A 74 3.25 7.37 40.57
N HIS A 75 4.05 7.28 39.51
CA HIS A 75 3.86 8.07 38.28
C HIS A 75 2.68 7.55 37.46
N ASP A 76 1.86 8.44 36.90
CA ASP A 76 0.60 8.05 36.25
C ASP A 76 0.83 7.18 35.00
N MET A 77 1.88 7.45 34.23
CA MET A 77 2.31 6.58 33.11
C MET A 77 2.63 5.15 33.54
N VAL A 78 3.21 4.97 34.72
CA VAL A 78 3.52 3.64 35.26
C VAL A 78 2.23 2.94 35.67
N LYS A 79 1.31 3.64 36.34
CA LYS A 79 -0.01 3.07 36.67
C LYS A 79 -0.79 2.66 35.42
N PHE A 80 -0.75 3.50 34.38
CA PHE A 80 -1.36 3.21 33.08
C PHE A 80 -0.76 1.94 32.48
N PHE A 81 0.57 1.86 32.40
CA PHE A 81 1.26 0.67 31.90
C PHE A 81 0.98 -0.59 32.71
N TYR A 82 1.00 -0.54 34.05
CA TYR A 82 0.70 -1.71 34.88
C TYR A 82 -0.78 -2.13 34.77
N SER A 83 -1.69 -1.23 34.40
CA SER A 83 -3.07 -1.58 34.10
C SER A 83 -3.17 -2.39 32.80
N ALA A 84 -2.28 -2.12 31.82
CA ALA A 84 -2.13 -2.96 30.63
C ALA A 84 -1.56 -4.35 30.98
N VAL A 85 -0.46 -4.40 31.75
CA VAL A 85 0.14 -5.69 32.18
C VAL A 85 -0.87 -6.59 32.89
N ARG A 86 -1.82 -6.04 33.66
CA ARG A 86 -2.89 -6.80 34.33
C ARG A 86 -3.88 -7.46 33.38
N GLN A 87 -3.96 -7.03 32.13
CA GLN A 87 -4.83 -7.62 31.12
C GLN A 87 -4.14 -8.75 30.34
N LEU A 88 -2.81 -8.88 30.46
CA LEU A 88 -2.07 -9.98 29.84
C LEU A 88 -2.44 -11.32 30.49
N PRO A 89 -2.45 -12.44 29.72
CA PRO A 89 -2.60 -13.76 30.29
C PRO A 89 -1.51 -14.05 31.33
N LEU A 90 -1.88 -14.62 32.47
CA LEU A 90 -0.94 -14.85 33.58
C LEU A 90 0.28 -15.67 33.15
N TYR A 91 0.08 -16.73 32.37
CA TYR A 91 1.16 -17.57 31.87
C TYR A 91 2.18 -16.79 31.01
N LEU A 92 1.74 -15.76 30.28
CA LEU A 92 2.63 -14.92 29.48
C LEU A 92 3.46 -14.01 30.39
N VAL A 93 2.84 -13.43 31.44
CA VAL A 93 3.56 -12.62 32.42
C VAL A 93 4.63 -13.46 33.14
N ASP A 94 4.28 -14.68 33.54
CA ASP A 94 5.20 -15.62 34.19
C ASP A 94 6.38 -15.95 33.25
N ALA A 95 6.10 -16.32 31.99
CA ALA A 95 7.13 -16.60 30.99
C ALA A 95 8.08 -15.40 30.76
N LEU A 96 7.55 -14.17 30.73
CA LEU A 96 8.38 -12.97 30.60
C LEU A 96 9.31 -12.79 31.80
N LEU A 97 8.82 -13.03 33.02
CA LEU A 97 9.64 -12.93 34.23
C LEU A 97 10.70 -14.04 34.28
N ASP A 98 10.33 -15.28 33.98
CA ASP A 98 11.24 -16.44 34.00
C ASP A 98 12.35 -16.32 32.97
N LYS A 99 12.04 -15.79 31.78
CA LYS A 99 13.06 -15.50 30.75
C LYS A 99 13.81 -14.18 30.97
N ASN A 100 13.55 -13.47 32.07
CA ASN A 100 14.14 -12.17 32.40
C ASN A 100 13.93 -11.12 31.28
N VAL A 101 12.75 -11.13 30.67
CA VAL A 101 12.34 -10.09 29.73
C VAL A 101 11.95 -8.85 30.52
N SER A 102 12.39 -7.70 30.03
CA SER A 102 12.08 -6.40 30.61
C SER A 102 11.38 -5.49 29.61
N VAL A 103 10.61 -4.54 30.13
CA VAL A 103 10.09 -3.43 29.33
C VAL A 103 10.75 -2.16 29.81
N THR A 104 11.37 -1.44 28.88
CA THR A 104 12.12 -0.21 29.15
C THR A 104 11.47 0.96 28.43
N LEU A 105 11.14 1.99 29.20
CA LEU A 105 10.69 3.26 28.66
C LEU A 105 11.90 4.07 28.19
N VAL A 106 11.87 4.50 26.93
CA VAL A 106 12.82 5.45 26.35
C VAL A 106 12.19 6.84 26.44
N GLN A 107 12.78 7.70 27.27
CA GLN A 107 12.27 9.05 27.52
C GLN A 107 12.64 9.97 26.36
N GLY A 108 11.67 10.75 25.90
CA GLY A 108 11.88 11.68 24.79
C GLY A 108 10.58 12.22 24.21
N PRO A 109 10.64 13.31 23.44
CA PRO A 109 9.46 13.92 22.81
C PRO A 109 9.03 13.20 21.51
N SER A 110 9.85 12.28 20.99
CA SER A 110 9.67 11.62 19.70
C SER A 110 9.30 10.13 19.84
N LEU A 111 9.06 9.47 18.70
CA LEU A 111 9.15 8.02 18.56
C LEU A 111 10.62 7.57 18.72
N LEU A 112 10.90 6.25 18.66
CA LEU A 112 12.28 5.76 18.82
C LEU A 112 13.17 6.26 17.69
N VAL A 113 12.71 6.17 16.45
CA VAL A 113 13.34 6.79 15.29
C VAL A 113 12.25 7.45 14.48
N PHE A 114 12.50 8.64 13.95
CA PHE A 114 11.51 9.37 13.17
C PHE A 114 12.18 10.18 12.07
N HIS A 115 11.96 9.77 10.82
CA HIS A 115 12.36 10.51 9.63
C HIS A 115 11.19 11.32 9.08
N ASN A 116 10.05 10.66 8.92
CA ASN A 116 8.80 11.25 8.48
C ASN A 116 7.61 10.36 8.91
N SER A 117 6.38 10.73 8.52
CA SER A 117 5.17 10.00 8.91
C SER A 117 5.06 8.57 8.36
N ARG A 118 5.82 8.22 7.32
CA ARG A 118 5.83 6.92 6.63
C ARG A 118 7.13 6.14 6.83
N GLU A 119 8.06 6.69 7.62
CA GLU A 119 9.37 6.10 7.90
C GLU A 119 9.78 6.41 9.35
N HIS A 120 9.46 5.49 10.25
CA HIS A 120 9.65 5.66 11.69
C HIS A 120 9.64 4.33 12.46
N GLN A 121 10.27 4.30 13.63
CA GLN A 121 10.24 3.16 14.55
C GLN A 121 9.49 3.55 15.83
N SER A 122 8.42 2.81 16.14
CA SER A 122 7.59 3.06 17.31
C SER A 122 7.91 2.16 18.49
N PHE A 123 8.29 0.89 18.26
CA PHE A 123 8.70 -0.05 19.32
C PHE A 123 9.94 -0.80 18.87
N HIS A 124 10.79 -1.26 19.78
CA HIS A 124 11.97 -2.03 19.39
C HIS A 124 12.24 -3.21 20.33
N VAL A 125 12.71 -4.33 19.78
CA VAL A 125 13.03 -5.53 20.56
C VAL A 125 14.53 -5.81 20.57
N GLY A 126 15.17 -5.53 21.71
CA GLY A 126 16.56 -5.86 21.93
C GLY A 126 16.73 -7.32 22.36
N ARG A 127 16.94 -8.24 21.41
CA ARG A 127 17.12 -9.69 21.66
C ARG A 127 18.22 -9.99 22.68
N THR A 128 19.41 -9.41 22.51
CA THR A 128 20.53 -9.61 23.44
C THR A 128 20.23 -9.07 24.85
N ARG A 129 19.50 -7.96 24.95
CA ARG A 129 19.13 -7.33 26.22
C ARG A 129 17.83 -7.86 26.81
N ARG A 130 17.14 -8.78 26.11
CA ARG A 130 15.81 -9.30 26.48
C ARG A 130 14.85 -8.16 26.83
N THR A 131 14.82 -7.12 26.00
CA THR A 131 14.13 -5.87 26.32
C THR A 131 13.19 -5.47 25.20
N ILE A 132 11.96 -5.13 25.57
CA ILE A 132 11.02 -4.40 24.71
C ILE A 132 11.17 -2.91 25.06
N TYR A 133 11.53 -2.10 24.08
CA TYR A 133 11.69 -0.65 24.20
C TYR A 133 10.42 0.05 23.74
N ILE A 134 9.87 0.89 24.62
CA ILE A 134 8.69 1.70 24.36
C ILE A 134 9.08 3.17 24.48
N PRO A 135 8.80 4.04 23.50
CA PRO A 135 9.02 5.47 23.63
C PRO A 135 7.94 6.10 24.51
N GLU A 136 8.35 7.07 25.33
CA GLU A 136 7.43 7.79 26.22
C GLU A 136 6.29 8.48 25.47
N LYS A 137 6.56 9.00 24.26
CA LYS A 137 5.55 9.63 23.39
C LYS A 137 4.37 8.70 23.12
N VAL A 138 4.60 7.43 22.81
CA VAL A 138 3.52 6.47 22.49
C VAL A 138 2.63 6.21 23.71
N LEU A 139 3.24 5.96 24.88
CA LEU A 139 2.44 5.76 26.10
C LEU A 139 1.67 7.04 26.45
N ARG A 140 2.30 8.20 26.37
CA ARG A 140 1.69 9.49 26.69
C ARG A 140 0.49 9.77 25.78
N GLU A 141 0.65 9.55 24.48
CA GLU A 141 -0.42 9.70 23.49
C GLU A 141 -1.60 8.75 23.76
N ALA A 142 -1.34 7.50 24.15
CA ALA A 142 -2.39 6.58 24.56
C ALA A 142 -3.13 7.06 25.83
N TYR A 143 -2.38 7.53 26.82
CA TYR A 143 -2.93 8.04 28.09
C TYR A 143 -3.76 9.32 27.89
N GLU A 144 -3.24 10.32 27.18
CA GLU A 144 -3.89 11.62 26.98
C GLU A 144 -5.18 11.52 26.16
N LYS A 145 -5.21 10.58 25.21
CA LYS A 145 -6.43 10.30 24.42
C LYS A 145 -7.42 9.38 25.14
N GLY A 146 -7.07 8.88 26.33
CA GLY A 146 -7.93 8.00 27.11
C GLY A 146 -8.17 6.63 26.46
N TYR A 147 -7.18 6.09 25.75
CA TYR A 147 -7.28 4.74 25.20
C TYR A 147 -7.36 3.70 26.31
N ASP A 148 -8.05 2.61 26.03
CA ASP A 148 -8.05 1.45 26.93
C ASP A 148 -6.62 0.91 27.06
N TYR A 149 -6.28 0.45 28.26
CA TYR A 149 -4.99 -0.16 28.55
C TYR A 149 -4.68 -1.35 27.63
N TRP A 150 -5.72 -1.98 27.07
CA TRP A 150 -5.64 -3.09 26.13
C TRP A 150 -4.76 -2.78 24.92
N ALA A 151 -4.78 -1.55 24.41
CA ALA A 151 -3.94 -1.17 23.27
C ALA A 151 -2.44 -1.37 23.54
N ILE A 152 -1.98 -1.17 24.79
CA ILE A 152 -0.59 -1.44 25.17
C ILE A 152 -0.36 -2.94 25.33
N SER A 153 -1.32 -3.68 25.87
CA SER A 153 -1.26 -5.15 26.01
C SER A 153 -1.11 -5.84 24.66
N GLU A 154 -1.78 -5.35 23.61
CA GLU A 154 -1.67 -5.89 22.24
C GLU A 154 -0.22 -5.85 21.74
N VAL A 155 0.47 -4.71 21.88
CA VAL A 155 1.89 -4.61 21.50
C VAL A 155 2.75 -5.50 22.36
N LEU A 156 2.50 -5.51 23.67
CA LEU A 156 3.28 -6.38 24.56
C LEU A 156 3.16 -7.83 24.13
N ILE A 157 1.99 -8.32 23.71
CA ILE A 157 1.83 -9.67 23.16
C ILE A 157 2.59 -9.81 21.84
N GLN A 158 2.39 -8.89 20.89
CA GLN A 158 3.00 -8.95 19.56
C GLN A 158 4.53 -8.89 19.56
N GLU A 159 5.11 -8.17 20.52
CA GLU A 159 6.57 -8.02 20.68
C GLU A 159 7.18 -9.05 21.63
N ALA A 160 6.45 -9.47 22.66
CA ALA A 160 6.91 -10.49 23.60
C ALA A 160 6.98 -11.87 22.96
N TRP A 161 5.99 -12.23 22.13
CA TRP A 161 5.89 -13.59 21.60
C TRP A 161 7.12 -13.96 20.74
N PRO A 162 7.49 -13.18 19.71
CA PRO A 162 8.68 -13.46 18.91
C PRO A 162 9.96 -13.41 19.74
N LEU A 163 10.01 -12.55 20.77
CA LEU A 163 11.15 -12.49 21.67
C LEU A 163 11.28 -13.76 22.51
N LEU A 164 10.18 -14.29 23.05
CA LEU A 164 10.19 -15.53 23.84
C LEU A 164 10.56 -16.73 22.96
N ASP A 165 10.04 -16.78 21.73
CA ASP A 165 10.40 -17.80 20.73
C ASP A 165 11.89 -17.72 20.36
N TYR A 166 12.43 -16.52 20.14
CA TYR A 166 13.87 -16.33 19.94
C TYR A 166 14.69 -16.83 21.15
N LEU A 167 14.24 -16.52 22.37
CA LEU A 167 14.92 -16.95 23.59
C LEU A 167 14.83 -18.45 23.82
N LEU A 168 13.76 -19.10 23.37
CA LEU A 168 13.59 -20.55 23.36
C LEU A 168 14.62 -21.21 22.42
N ILE A 169 14.78 -20.69 21.20
CA ILE A 169 15.82 -21.15 20.25
C ILE A 169 17.22 -20.93 20.86
N LEU A 170 17.48 -19.75 21.41
CA LEU A 170 18.77 -19.39 21.99
C LEU A 170 19.17 -20.32 23.14
N GLU A 171 18.25 -20.57 24.09
CA GLU A 171 18.54 -21.45 25.23
C GLU A 171 18.70 -22.90 24.77
N THR A 172 17.93 -23.33 23.78
CA THR A 172 18.11 -24.64 23.12
C THR A 172 19.50 -24.75 22.53
N ILE A 173 19.95 -23.79 21.73
CA ILE A 173 21.30 -23.80 21.12
C ILE A 173 22.37 -23.91 22.20
N ARG A 174 22.27 -23.16 23.30
CA ARG A 174 23.23 -23.23 24.42
C ARG A 174 23.33 -24.64 24.99
N ARG A 175 22.19 -25.31 25.21
CA ARG A 175 22.16 -26.69 25.70
C ARG A 175 22.68 -27.70 24.68
N LEU A 176 22.39 -27.49 23.41
CA LEU A 176 22.94 -28.33 22.34
C LEU A 176 24.46 -28.17 22.22
N GLN A 177 24.99 -26.95 22.35
CA GLN A 177 26.43 -26.70 22.41
C GLN A 177 27.07 -27.43 23.61
N ASP A 178 26.45 -27.36 24.79
CA ASP A 178 26.91 -28.09 25.97
C ASP A 178 26.84 -29.61 25.79
N HIS A 179 25.76 -30.13 25.21
CA HIS A 179 25.62 -31.55 24.90
C HIS A 179 26.71 -32.01 23.93
N LEU A 180 26.98 -31.20 22.90
CA LEU A 180 28.02 -31.47 21.92
C LEU A 180 29.42 -31.46 22.54
N LYS A 181 29.68 -30.84 23.69
CA LYS A 181 31.00 -30.98 24.37
C LYS A 181 31.31 -32.42 24.75
N SER A 182 30.29 -33.24 24.99
CA SER A 182 30.42 -34.65 25.40
C SER A 182 29.94 -35.65 24.33
N HIS A 183 29.21 -35.20 23.31
CA HIS A 183 28.61 -36.05 22.28
C HIS A 183 28.95 -35.56 20.85
N TYR A 184 28.91 -36.46 19.86
CA TYR A 184 29.25 -36.15 18.47
C TYR A 184 28.05 -35.77 17.60
N THR A 185 26.83 -36.12 18.00
CA THR A 185 25.61 -35.93 17.20
C THR A 185 24.46 -35.41 18.05
N LEU A 186 23.53 -34.71 17.41
CA LEU A 186 22.26 -34.30 18.01
C LEU A 186 21.17 -35.26 17.48
N GLY A 187 20.49 -35.95 18.39
CA GLY A 187 19.34 -36.79 18.06
C GLY A 187 18.00 -36.05 18.12
N TYR A 188 16.95 -36.67 17.58
CA TYR A 188 15.57 -36.16 17.66
C TYR A 188 15.15 -35.82 19.09
N TYR A 189 15.30 -36.77 20.01
CA TYR A 189 14.85 -36.63 21.39
C TYR A 189 15.62 -35.55 22.15
N ILE A 190 16.94 -35.43 21.97
CA ILE A 190 17.70 -34.37 22.66
C ILE A 190 17.24 -32.98 22.22
N ILE A 191 16.97 -32.74 20.94
CA ILE A 191 16.49 -31.43 20.47
C ILE A 191 15.06 -31.19 20.95
N LYS A 192 14.15 -32.15 20.75
CA LYS A 192 12.75 -32.02 21.14
C LYS A 192 12.58 -31.83 22.64
N ASP A 193 13.22 -32.67 23.45
CA ASP A 193 13.08 -32.65 24.90
C ASP A 193 13.74 -31.38 25.47
N THR A 194 14.90 -30.95 24.95
CA THR A 194 15.52 -29.68 25.34
C THR A 194 14.63 -28.47 25.03
N LEU A 195 14.02 -28.45 23.84
CA LEU A 195 13.07 -27.39 23.46
C LEU A 195 11.86 -27.40 24.39
N ARG A 196 11.29 -28.58 24.65
CA ARG A 196 10.13 -28.75 25.51
C ARG A 196 10.42 -28.34 26.95
N ASP A 197 11.58 -28.70 27.48
CA ASP A 197 12.02 -28.36 28.84
C ASP A 197 12.20 -26.85 29.06
N HIS A 198 12.49 -26.08 28.00
CA HIS A 198 12.66 -24.63 28.06
C HIS A 198 11.45 -23.84 27.59
N ASN A 199 10.40 -24.51 27.10
CA ASN A 199 9.18 -23.87 26.65
C ASN A 199 8.33 -23.40 27.85
N GLU A 200 8.11 -22.10 27.95
CA GLU A 200 7.32 -21.49 29.04
C GLU A 200 5.99 -20.89 28.55
N HIS A 201 5.82 -20.70 27.23
CA HIS A 201 4.76 -19.87 26.68
C HIS A 201 3.96 -20.53 25.55
N LEU A 202 4.51 -21.51 24.83
CA LEU A 202 3.80 -22.24 23.78
C LEU A 202 2.93 -23.33 24.39
N ARG A 203 1.68 -23.42 23.94
CA ARG A 203 0.78 -24.52 24.29
C ARG A 203 1.30 -25.85 23.70
N ASP A 204 1.69 -26.78 24.58
CA ASP A 204 2.11 -28.14 24.22
C ASP A 204 0.96 -29.12 24.50
N THR A 205 0.27 -29.54 23.44
CA THR A 205 -0.88 -30.46 23.53
C THR A 205 -0.84 -31.45 22.37
N ASP A 206 -1.51 -32.59 22.47
CA ASP A 206 -1.59 -33.56 21.37
C ASP A 206 -2.66 -33.21 20.30
N GLY A 207 -3.17 -31.97 20.31
CA GLY A 207 -4.34 -31.53 19.54
C GLY A 207 -4.03 -30.66 18.31
N LYS A 208 -5.07 -30.08 17.71
CA LYS A 208 -4.92 -29.11 16.61
C LYS A 208 -4.32 -27.77 17.05
N ASP A 209 -4.39 -27.48 18.35
CA ASP A 209 -3.90 -26.25 18.97
C ASP A 209 -2.49 -26.45 19.58
N ASP A 210 -1.72 -27.39 19.03
CA ASP A 210 -0.35 -27.69 19.43
C ASP A 210 0.61 -26.63 18.86
N GLU A 211 0.76 -25.54 19.59
CA GLU A 211 1.69 -24.45 19.28
C GLU A 211 3.14 -24.95 19.32
N PHE A 212 3.48 -25.73 20.36
CA PHE A 212 4.83 -26.31 20.50
C PHE A 212 5.18 -27.22 19.31
N GLY A 213 4.30 -28.15 18.94
CA GLY A 213 4.57 -29.03 17.80
C GLY A 213 4.62 -28.30 16.47
N THR A 214 3.86 -27.21 16.31
CA THR A 214 3.94 -26.35 15.12
C THR A 214 5.27 -25.62 15.05
N PHE A 215 5.69 -25.00 16.15
CA PHE A 215 7.00 -24.37 16.29
C PHE A 215 8.15 -25.34 16.04
N PHE A 216 8.12 -26.49 16.72
CA PHE A 216 9.14 -27.53 16.61
C PHE A 216 9.28 -28.04 15.18
N ARG A 217 8.16 -28.35 14.50
CA ARG A 217 8.21 -28.82 13.10
C ARG A 217 8.84 -27.81 12.15
N TYR A 218 8.63 -26.51 12.39
CA TYR A 218 9.19 -25.46 11.54
C TYR A 218 10.70 -25.34 11.68
N TYR A 219 11.22 -25.29 12.92
CA TYR A 219 12.65 -25.11 13.17
C TYR A 219 13.47 -26.40 13.24
N ALA A 220 12.79 -27.56 13.26
CA ALA A 220 13.42 -28.87 13.44
C ALA A 220 14.58 -29.10 12.48
N ASP A 221 14.39 -28.89 11.18
CA ASP A 221 15.40 -29.18 10.17
C ASP A 221 16.67 -28.33 10.34
N GLN A 222 16.49 -27.04 10.64
CA GLN A 222 17.60 -26.13 10.91
C GLN A 222 18.35 -26.54 12.19
N LEU A 223 17.64 -26.92 13.25
CA LEU A 223 18.24 -27.42 14.48
C LEU A 223 18.94 -28.78 14.29
N TYR A 224 18.41 -29.68 13.46
CA TYR A 224 19.06 -30.95 13.10
C TYR A 224 20.31 -30.75 12.25
N SER A 225 20.36 -29.68 11.47
CA SER A 225 21.52 -29.36 10.62
C SER A 225 22.74 -28.88 11.42
N LEU A 226 22.58 -28.55 12.71
CA LEU A 226 23.64 -28.07 13.58
C LEU A 226 24.74 -29.13 13.76
N LYS A 227 25.97 -28.76 13.40
CA LYS A 227 27.16 -29.63 13.46
C LYS A 227 28.05 -29.31 14.65
N PRO A 228 28.95 -30.21 15.09
CA PRO A 228 29.91 -29.95 16.17
C PRO A 228 30.73 -28.66 16.07
N ALA A 229 30.84 -28.07 14.87
CA ALA A 229 31.46 -26.76 14.65
C ALA A 229 30.79 -25.61 15.41
N ILE A 230 29.53 -25.78 15.84
CA ILE A 230 28.83 -24.73 16.60
C ILE A 230 29.32 -24.55 18.03
N ARG A 231 30.08 -25.49 18.59
CA ARG A 231 30.45 -25.51 20.03
C ARG A 231 31.08 -24.22 20.53
N GLU A 232 31.91 -23.58 19.71
CA GLU A 232 32.67 -22.39 20.07
C GLU A 232 32.09 -21.09 19.47
N ARG A 233 30.97 -21.17 18.76
CA ARG A 233 30.31 -20.00 18.15
C ARG A 233 29.45 -19.28 19.18
N ASP A 234 29.25 -17.98 19.00
CA ASP A 234 28.28 -17.23 19.81
C ASP A 234 26.87 -17.80 19.58
N PRO A 235 26.16 -18.27 20.61
CA PRO A 235 24.80 -18.79 20.47
C PRO A 235 23.81 -17.76 19.91
N TYR A 236 24.07 -16.46 20.08
CA TYR A 236 23.25 -15.41 19.46
C TYR A 236 23.40 -15.40 17.93
N ASP A 237 24.63 -15.55 17.42
CA ASP A 237 24.87 -15.56 15.97
C ASP A 237 24.17 -16.78 15.32
N ILE A 238 24.18 -17.93 15.98
CA ILE A 238 23.47 -19.13 15.51
C ILE A 238 21.94 -18.93 15.59
N ALA A 239 21.45 -18.33 16.68
CA ALA A 239 20.02 -18.05 16.82
C ALA A 239 19.53 -17.08 15.74
N ASP A 240 20.32 -16.04 15.42
CA ASP A 240 20.02 -15.10 14.35
C ASP A 240 20.05 -15.74 12.95
N GLU A 241 20.86 -16.80 12.73
CA GLU A 241 20.85 -17.59 11.48
C GLU A 241 19.62 -18.48 11.32
N ILE A 242 19.04 -18.95 12.43
CA ILE A 242 17.91 -19.88 12.44
C ILE A 242 16.57 -19.12 12.46
N PHE A 243 16.49 -18.06 13.25
CA PHE A 243 15.24 -17.38 13.57
C PHE A 243 14.63 -16.66 12.37
N ASP A 244 13.35 -16.93 12.11
CA ASP A 244 12.60 -16.32 11.00
C ASP A 244 11.64 -15.24 11.53
N GLU A 245 12.06 -13.97 11.45
CA GLU A 245 11.25 -12.85 11.96
C GLU A 245 9.87 -12.76 11.29
N ASN A 246 9.75 -13.04 9.98
CA ASN A 246 8.47 -12.90 9.29
C ASN A 246 7.46 -13.95 9.76
N ARG A 247 7.93 -15.19 9.93
CA ARG A 247 7.09 -16.28 10.44
C ARG A 247 6.64 -16.02 11.87
N GLU A 248 7.56 -15.54 12.71
CA GLU A 248 7.31 -15.28 14.13
C GLU A 248 6.34 -14.12 14.34
N ARG A 249 6.46 -13.08 13.51
CA ARG A 249 5.46 -11.99 13.47
C ARG A 249 4.09 -12.52 13.06
N PHE A 250 4.00 -13.41 12.07
CA PHE A 250 2.72 -13.99 11.69
C PHE A 250 2.09 -14.80 12.84
N TRP A 251 2.87 -15.65 13.52
CA TRP A 251 2.37 -16.40 14.67
C TRP A 251 1.98 -15.51 15.85
N SER A 252 2.70 -14.42 16.12
CA SER A 252 2.33 -13.49 17.18
C SER A 252 0.99 -12.78 16.90
N HIS A 253 0.69 -12.48 15.63
CA HIS A 253 -0.62 -11.94 15.23
C HIS A 253 -1.75 -12.96 15.41
N LEU A 254 -1.54 -14.23 15.03
CA LEU A 254 -2.51 -15.29 15.29
C LEU A 254 -2.75 -15.47 16.78
N LYS A 255 -1.68 -15.48 17.58
CA LYS A 255 -1.78 -15.61 19.03
C LYS A 255 -2.55 -14.45 19.65
N LEU A 256 -2.33 -13.23 19.18
CA LEU A 256 -3.11 -12.08 19.63
C LEU A 256 -4.60 -12.27 19.34
N TYR A 257 -4.94 -12.74 18.14
CA TYR A 257 -6.33 -13.05 17.76
C TYR A 257 -6.95 -14.09 18.72
N ASP A 258 -6.24 -15.18 18.99
CA ASP A 258 -6.71 -16.23 19.91
C ASP A 258 -6.92 -15.70 21.33
N ILE A 259 -6.00 -14.86 21.84
CA ILE A 259 -6.14 -14.23 23.16
C ILE A 259 -7.35 -13.29 23.16
N CYS A 260 -7.54 -12.48 22.12
CA CYS A 260 -8.70 -11.60 22.01
C CYS A 260 -10.01 -12.40 22.04
N GLU A 261 -10.07 -13.53 21.32
CA GLU A 261 -11.24 -14.40 21.30
C GLU A 261 -11.50 -15.04 22.68
N VAL A 262 -10.47 -15.62 23.30
CA VAL A 262 -10.59 -16.33 24.59
C VAL A 262 -11.01 -15.39 25.72
N TYR A 263 -10.46 -14.18 25.76
CA TYR A 263 -10.73 -13.22 26.84
C TYR A 263 -11.81 -12.18 26.47
N ASN A 264 -12.42 -12.31 25.28
CA ASN A 264 -13.42 -11.39 24.74
C ASN A 264 -12.94 -9.93 24.75
N TYR A 265 -11.66 -9.71 24.43
CA TYR A 265 -11.09 -8.39 24.29
C TYR A 265 -11.42 -7.78 22.91
N PRO A 266 -11.58 -6.45 22.84
CA PRO A 266 -11.86 -5.78 21.59
C PRO A 266 -10.69 -5.91 20.60
N THR A 267 -10.96 -6.46 19.42
CA THR A 267 -9.99 -6.57 18.30
C THR A 267 -9.95 -5.33 17.41
N TYR A 268 -10.70 -4.29 17.77
CA TYR A 268 -10.79 -3.06 16.98
C TYR A 268 -9.78 -2.01 17.37
N PHE A 269 -9.13 -2.11 18.55
CA PHE A 269 -8.00 -1.24 18.86
C PHE A 269 -6.79 -1.74 18.10
N ALA A 270 -6.06 -0.82 17.49
CA ALA A 270 -4.81 -1.12 16.84
C ALA A 270 -3.89 0.02 17.17
N ILE A 271 -3.07 -0.14 18.21
CA ILE A 271 -2.13 0.90 18.66
C ILE A 271 -1.26 1.44 17.52
N ASP A 272 -0.89 0.60 16.56
CA ASP A 272 -0.17 0.99 15.36
C ASP A 272 -0.91 2.07 14.58
N ARG A 273 -2.19 1.83 14.27
CA ARG A 273 -3.11 2.78 13.62
C ARG A 273 -3.38 4.01 14.49
N ASP A 274 -3.82 3.76 15.71
CA ASP A 274 -4.54 4.70 16.55
C ASP A 274 -3.61 5.66 17.30
N ILE A 275 -2.42 5.16 17.62
CA ILE A 275 -1.43 5.86 18.44
C ILE A 275 -0.16 6.12 17.64
N CYS A 276 0.49 5.08 17.10
CA CYS A 276 1.81 5.20 16.46
C CYS A 276 1.76 6.06 15.20
N HIS A 277 0.93 5.68 14.21
CA HIS A 277 0.73 6.47 13.00
C HIS A 277 0.17 7.85 13.32
N GLY A 278 -0.85 7.93 14.18
CA GLY A 278 -1.40 9.20 14.61
C GLY A 278 -0.38 10.12 15.29
N ALA A 279 0.59 9.57 16.03
CA ALA A 279 1.70 10.32 16.62
C ALA A 279 2.75 10.71 15.58
N ALA A 280 3.07 9.82 14.63
CA ALA A 280 3.98 10.10 13.53
C ALA A 280 3.49 11.27 12.66
N PHE A 281 2.22 11.27 12.25
CA PHE A 281 1.61 12.36 11.49
C PHE A 281 1.52 13.67 12.28
N ARG A 282 1.21 13.62 13.58
CA ARG A 282 1.28 14.82 14.45
C ARG A 282 2.69 15.37 14.54
N LEU A 283 3.67 14.52 14.79
CA LEU A 283 5.06 14.90 14.90
C LEU A 283 5.59 15.49 13.58
N ALA A 284 5.21 14.91 12.44
CA ALA A 284 5.49 15.48 11.13
C ALA A 284 4.91 16.90 11.00
N GLY A 285 3.66 17.11 11.43
CA GLY A 285 3.04 18.43 11.43
C GLY A 285 3.74 19.44 12.37
N GLU A 286 4.11 19.01 13.58
CA GLU A 286 4.87 19.83 14.54
C GLU A 286 6.24 20.25 13.99
N LEU A 287 6.86 19.37 13.19
CA LEU A 287 8.14 19.60 12.54
C LEU A 287 8.02 20.28 11.15
N ASN A 288 6.81 20.63 10.72
CA ASN A 288 6.50 21.18 9.39
C ASN A 288 7.05 20.32 8.23
N LEU A 289 6.98 18.99 8.38
CA LEU A 289 7.30 18.05 7.32
C LEU A 289 6.12 17.89 6.36
N GLN A 290 6.41 17.39 5.16
CA GLN A 290 5.41 17.11 4.13
C GLN A 290 4.48 15.97 4.61
N LEU A 291 3.18 16.27 4.74
CA LEU A 291 2.16 15.30 5.15
C LEU A 291 1.50 14.60 3.97
N GLU A 292 1.18 15.35 2.92
CA GLU A 292 0.53 14.81 1.73
C GLU A 292 1.52 13.96 0.92
N PRO A 293 1.14 12.75 0.49
CA PRO A 293 2.02 11.88 -0.29
C PRO A 293 2.40 12.57 -1.61
N GLN A 294 3.68 12.52 -1.97
CA GLN A 294 4.23 13.17 -3.16
C GLN A 294 4.63 12.17 -4.24
N THR A 295 4.94 10.93 -3.85
CA THR A 295 5.40 9.88 -4.75
C THR A 295 4.38 8.76 -4.84
N THR A 296 4.44 8.00 -5.94
CA THR A 296 3.56 6.83 -6.14
C THR A 296 3.69 5.82 -4.99
N ALA A 297 4.91 5.62 -4.47
CA ALA A 297 5.16 4.73 -3.35
C ALA A 297 4.48 5.21 -2.06
N GLU A 298 4.49 6.52 -1.79
CA GLU A 298 3.80 7.12 -0.64
C GLU A 298 2.28 7.03 -0.75
N VAL A 299 1.71 7.24 -1.95
CA VAL A 299 0.26 7.09 -2.16
C VAL A 299 -0.17 5.63 -2.00
N MET A 300 0.62 4.68 -2.52
CA MET A 300 0.35 3.25 -2.34
C MET A 300 0.51 2.80 -0.89
N HIS A 301 1.48 3.35 -0.16
CA HIS A 301 1.63 3.15 1.28
C HIS A 301 0.37 3.63 2.02
N ASP A 302 -0.07 4.87 1.78
CA ASP A 302 -1.26 5.42 2.44
C ASP A 302 -2.53 4.65 2.07
N LEU A 303 -2.63 4.16 0.83
CA LEU A 303 -3.74 3.31 0.39
C LEU A 303 -3.75 1.97 1.13
N TRP A 304 -2.56 1.37 1.35
CA TRP A 304 -2.43 0.17 2.16
C TRP A 304 -2.81 0.46 3.62
N ASP A 305 -2.37 1.57 4.19
CA ASP A 305 -2.75 1.99 5.54
C ASP A 305 -4.26 2.11 5.69
N GLU A 306 -4.94 2.81 4.79
CA GLU A 306 -6.40 2.94 4.83
C GLU A 306 -7.11 1.58 4.71
N ALA A 307 -6.56 0.65 3.91
CA ALA A 307 -7.07 -0.72 3.82
C ALA A 307 -6.76 -1.56 5.08
N ARG A 308 -5.60 -1.34 5.73
CA ARG A 308 -5.16 -1.98 6.99
C ARG A 308 -6.00 -1.49 8.18
N PHE A 309 -6.33 -0.21 8.20
CA PHE A 309 -6.82 0.53 9.37
C PHE A 309 -8.34 0.59 9.54
N LYS A 310 -9.14 0.36 8.49
CA LYS A 310 -10.60 0.13 8.57
C LYS A 310 -11.47 1.33 9.00
N LEU A 311 -10.90 2.51 9.32
CA LEU A 311 -11.65 3.71 9.72
C LEU A 311 -11.73 4.69 8.54
N SER A 312 -12.94 4.92 8.02
CA SER A 312 -13.21 5.91 6.94
C SER A 312 -12.64 5.58 5.54
N ARG A 313 -12.41 4.29 5.26
CA ARG A 313 -11.85 3.78 4.00
C ARG A 313 -12.44 4.46 2.76
N SER A 314 -13.76 4.67 2.69
CA SER A 314 -14.41 5.17 1.47
C SER A 314 -14.01 6.59 1.05
N VAL A 315 -13.75 7.52 1.98
CA VAL A 315 -13.50 8.94 1.62
C VAL A 315 -12.05 9.14 1.22
N LYS A 316 -11.11 8.75 2.08
CA LYS A 316 -9.68 8.92 1.80
C LYS A 316 -9.18 8.01 0.68
N THR A 317 -9.73 6.80 0.55
CA THR A 317 -9.33 5.91 -0.55
C THR A 317 -9.67 6.54 -1.90
N GLU A 318 -10.85 7.17 -2.07
CA GLU A 318 -11.20 7.79 -3.34
C GLU A 318 -10.22 8.93 -3.70
N GLU A 319 -9.83 9.77 -2.74
CA GLU A 319 -8.81 10.82 -2.94
C GLU A 319 -7.45 10.24 -3.34
N LEU A 320 -6.98 9.17 -2.68
CA LEU A 320 -5.71 8.51 -3.01
C LEU A 320 -5.76 7.86 -4.40
N LEU A 321 -6.90 7.25 -4.78
CA LEU A 321 -7.09 6.69 -6.11
C LEU A 321 -7.10 7.79 -7.19
N GLU A 322 -7.72 8.94 -6.94
CA GLU A 322 -7.65 10.11 -7.82
C GLU A 322 -6.21 10.61 -7.97
N GLN A 323 -5.43 10.66 -6.88
CA GLN A 323 -4.01 11.03 -6.94
C GLN A 323 -3.19 10.05 -7.80
N LEU A 324 -3.41 8.73 -7.67
CA LEU A 324 -2.75 7.73 -8.53
C LEU A 324 -3.09 7.94 -10.02
N ILE A 325 -4.34 8.27 -10.34
CA ILE A 325 -4.74 8.59 -11.71
C ILE A 325 -4.06 9.88 -12.17
N ALA A 326 -4.00 10.90 -11.33
CA ALA A 326 -3.36 12.18 -11.63
C ALA A 326 -1.85 12.05 -11.85
N MET A 327 -1.17 11.08 -11.22
CA MET A 327 0.22 10.73 -11.51
C MET A 327 0.41 10.09 -12.91
N GLY A 328 -0.68 9.62 -13.52
CA GLY A 328 -0.71 9.10 -14.89
C GLY A 328 -0.15 7.69 -14.98
N ALA A 329 0.75 7.43 -15.93
CA ALA A 329 1.25 6.10 -16.24
C ALA A 329 1.82 5.37 -15.00
N GLU A 330 2.59 6.08 -14.18
CA GLU A 330 3.27 5.51 -13.01
C GLU A 330 2.28 5.11 -11.91
N GLY A 331 1.31 5.97 -11.59
CA GLY A 331 0.31 5.68 -10.57
C GLY A 331 -0.67 4.58 -11.00
N ILE A 332 -1.11 4.60 -12.26
CA ILE A 332 -1.96 3.54 -12.83
C ILE A 332 -1.21 2.20 -12.82
N LYS A 333 0.06 2.20 -13.22
CA LYS A 333 0.93 1.03 -13.17
C LYS A 333 1.04 0.49 -11.74
N ALA A 334 1.42 1.32 -10.77
CA ALA A 334 1.66 0.88 -9.40
C ALA A 334 0.41 0.25 -8.76
N PHE A 335 -0.77 0.81 -9.04
CA PHE A 335 -2.03 0.23 -8.58
C PHE A 335 -2.29 -1.14 -9.20
N VAL A 336 -2.21 -1.25 -10.54
CA VAL A 336 -2.49 -2.51 -11.25
C VAL A 336 -1.48 -3.59 -10.86
N GLU A 337 -0.20 -3.23 -10.79
CA GLU A 337 0.88 -4.12 -10.37
C GLU A 337 0.61 -4.68 -8.96
N THR A 338 0.30 -3.81 -8.00
CA THR A 338 -0.04 -4.18 -6.62
C THR A 338 -1.23 -5.15 -6.55
N VAL A 339 -2.32 -4.84 -7.26
CA VAL A 339 -3.52 -5.69 -7.28
C VAL A 339 -3.20 -7.07 -7.88
N THR A 340 -2.40 -7.12 -8.94
CA THR A 340 -2.03 -8.40 -9.55
C THR A 340 -1.07 -9.21 -8.70
N GLU A 341 -0.18 -8.53 -7.96
CA GLU A 341 0.70 -9.15 -6.97
C GLU A 341 -0.13 -9.83 -5.88
N GLU A 342 -1.06 -9.13 -5.26
CA GLU A 342 -1.97 -9.72 -4.27
C GLU A 342 -2.64 -10.99 -4.74
N ILE A 343 -3.19 -10.96 -5.94
CA ILE A 343 -3.92 -12.08 -6.52
C ILE A 343 -3.01 -13.28 -6.80
N VAL A 344 -1.75 -13.06 -7.19
CA VAL A 344 -0.81 -14.14 -7.52
C VAL A 344 -0.17 -14.73 -6.28
N TYR A 345 0.25 -13.89 -5.34
CA TYR A 345 0.93 -14.31 -4.12
C TYR A 345 -0.06 -14.70 -3.00
N GLY A 346 -1.38 -14.55 -3.23
CA GLY A 346 -2.40 -14.84 -2.24
C GLY A 346 -2.42 -13.83 -1.08
N LEU A 347 -1.86 -12.65 -1.30
CA LEU A 347 -1.81 -11.56 -0.32
C LEU A 347 -3.10 -10.75 -0.38
N ASN A 348 -3.43 -10.06 0.71
CA ASN A 348 -4.65 -9.26 0.81
C ASN A 348 -4.39 -8.04 1.69
N TYR A 349 -3.72 -7.02 1.14
CA TYR A 349 -3.39 -5.77 1.81
C TYR A 349 -4.24 -4.58 1.34
N VAL A 350 -4.29 -4.26 0.05
CA VAL A 350 -5.17 -3.27 -0.62
C VAL A 350 -6.54 -3.86 -0.96
N THR A 351 -6.64 -4.99 -1.67
CA THR A 351 -7.92 -5.47 -2.22
C THR A 351 -8.79 -6.29 -1.27
N ALA A 352 -8.32 -6.50 -0.04
CA ALA A 352 -9.02 -7.32 0.94
C ALA A 352 -10.48 -6.85 1.12
N ASN A 353 -11.43 -7.73 0.80
CA ASN A 353 -12.84 -7.51 1.12
C ASN A 353 -13.00 -7.70 2.63
N ARG A 354 -13.25 -6.60 3.33
CA ARG A 354 -13.38 -6.59 4.80
C ARG A 354 -14.83 -6.39 5.24
N TYR A 355 -15.79 -6.71 4.37
CA TYR A 355 -17.24 -6.60 4.60
C TYR A 355 -17.75 -5.18 4.86
N ASP A 356 -16.97 -4.17 4.44
CA ASP A 356 -17.32 -2.75 4.46
C ASP A 356 -18.11 -2.31 3.21
N GLY A 357 -18.25 -3.21 2.22
CA GLY A 357 -18.97 -2.95 0.98
C GLY A 357 -18.21 -2.09 -0.03
N PHE A 358 -16.94 -1.76 0.23
CA PHE A 358 -16.12 -0.95 -0.66
C PHE A 358 -15.09 -1.80 -1.40
N ASP A 359 -15.29 -1.97 -2.71
CA ASP A 359 -14.34 -2.64 -3.61
C ASP A 359 -13.40 -1.60 -4.22
N ILE A 360 -12.16 -1.54 -3.73
CA ILE A 360 -11.13 -0.59 -4.21
C ILE A 360 -10.89 -0.78 -5.71
N THR A 361 -10.86 -2.01 -6.21
CA THR A 361 -10.60 -2.28 -7.63
C THR A 361 -11.73 -1.78 -8.51
N ALA A 362 -12.98 -1.99 -8.08
CA ALA A 362 -14.15 -1.44 -8.77
C ALA A 362 -14.20 0.09 -8.68
N GLY A 363 -13.82 0.66 -7.52
CA GLY A 363 -13.68 2.11 -7.31
C GLY A 363 -12.68 2.73 -8.29
N PHE A 364 -11.50 2.15 -8.42
CA PHE A 364 -10.46 2.62 -9.34
C PHE A 364 -10.91 2.55 -10.81
N LYS A 365 -11.51 1.41 -11.23
CA LYS A 365 -12.07 1.29 -12.59
C LYS A 365 -13.19 2.30 -12.85
N ARG A 366 -14.03 2.57 -11.86
CA ARG A 366 -15.11 3.56 -11.94
C ARG A 366 -14.53 4.97 -12.16
N LEU A 367 -13.50 5.36 -11.40
CA LEU A 367 -12.83 6.66 -11.56
C LEU A 367 -12.18 6.80 -12.94
N LEU A 368 -11.42 5.79 -13.39
CA LEU A 368 -10.86 5.78 -14.75
C LEU A 368 -11.94 5.96 -15.83
N GLN A 369 -13.08 5.28 -15.68
CA GLN A 369 -14.19 5.39 -16.62
C GLN A 369 -14.91 6.75 -16.55
N GLN A 370 -14.93 7.42 -15.40
CA GLN A 370 -15.50 8.78 -15.28
C GLN A 370 -14.68 9.82 -16.07
N TYR A 371 -13.38 9.61 -16.19
CA TYR A 371 -12.49 10.46 -16.99
C TYR A 371 -12.36 10.03 -18.46
N SER A 372 -13.22 9.12 -18.93
CA SER A 372 -13.19 8.61 -20.30
C SER A 372 -14.48 8.89 -21.06
N GLY A 373 -14.34 9.43 -22.26
CA GLY A 373 -15.43 9.55 -23.23
C GLY A 373 -15.82 8.23 -23.91
N SER A 374 -15.07 7.15 -23.67
CA SER A 374 -15.32 5.85 -24.30
C SER A 374 -16.55 5.13 -23.74
N VAL A 375 -17.10 4.20 -24.53
CA VAL A 375 -18.21 3.34 -24.07
C VAL A 375 -17.77 2.46 -22.89
N LYS A 376 -18.68 2.23 -21.95
CA LYS A 376 -18.44 1.34 -20.79
C LYS A 376 -18.27 -0.14 -21.16
N ALA A 377 -18.61 -0.52 -22.38
CA ALA A 377 -18.45 -1.89 -22.86
C ALA A 377 -16.97 -2.22 -23.03
N ASP A 378 -16.56 -3.42 -22.65
CA ASP A 378 -15.19 -3.91 -22.75
C ASP A 378 -14.84 -4.31 -24.21
N VAL A 379 -14.73 -3.30 -25.07
CA VAL A 379 -14.43 -3.45 -26.50
C VAL A 379 -13.12 -2.77 -26.87
N PRO A 380 -12.39 -3.24 -27.90
CA PRO A 380 -11.15 -2.59 -28.35
C PRO A 380 -11.32 -1.08 -28.53
N GLY A 381 -10.41 -0.31 -27.95
CA GLY A 381 -10.46 1.16 -27.94
C GLY A 381 -11.27 1.79 -26.80
N SER A 382 -11.81 1.00 -25.87
CA SER A 382 -12.45 1.50 -24.64
C SER A 382 -11.50 1.51 -23.44
N MET A 383 -11.83 2.31 -22.42
CA MET A 383 -11.13 2.32 -21.14
C MET A 383 -11.13 0.93 -20.48
N GLY A 384 -12.28 0.24 -20.50
CA GLY A 384 -12.41 -1.11 -19.95
C GLY A 384 -11.41 -2.10 -20.57
N HIS A 385 -11.29 -2.06 -21.90
CA HIS A 385 -10.39 -2.95 -22.63
C HIS A 385 -8.92 -2.61 -22.43
N GLY A 386 -8.56 -1.33 -22.44
CA GLY A 386 -7.21 -0.87 -22.13
C GLY A 386 -6.77 -1.31 -20.75
N TYR A 387 -7.61 -1.06 -19.74
CA TYR A 387 -7.35 -1.46 -18.36
C TYR A 387 -7.24 -2.98 -18.22
N ASN A 388 -8.18 -3.74 -18.79
CA ASN A 388 -8.17 -5.20 -18.69
C ASN A 388 -6.93 -5.80 -19.36
N SER A 389 -6.50 -5.25 -20.50
CA SER A 389 -5.26 -5.69 -21.17
C SER A 389 -4.02 -5.43 -20.30
N LEU A 390 -3.92 -4.24 -19.72
CA LEU A 390 -2.86 -3.89 -18.77
C LEU A 390 -2.85 -4.82 -17.55
N TYR A 391 -4.03 -5.06 -16.97
CA TYR A 391 -4.20 -5.98 -15.84
C TYR A 391 -3.79 -7.41 -16.19
N GLN A 392 -4.17 -7.92 -17.37
CA GLN A 392 -3.76 -9.26 -17.80
C GLN A 392 -2.26 -9.37 -18.04
N HIS A 393 -1.64 -8.31 -18.59
CA HIS A 393 -0.19 -8.24 -18.76
C HIS A 393 0.54 -8.37 -17.42
N TYR A 394 0.17 -7.56 -16.42
CA TYR A 394 0.77 -7.63 -15.09
C TYR A 394 0.47 -8.95 -14.36
N LEU A 395 -0.74 -9.48 -14.51
CA LEU A 395 -1.09 -10.79 -13.96
C LEU A 395 -0.20 -11.90 -14.55
N GLN A 396 0.09 -11.86 -15.85
CA GLN A 396 1.02 -12.79 -16.47
C GLN A 396 2.46 -12.58 -15.96
N LEU A 397 2.91 -11.33 -15.84
CA LEU A 397 4.24 -10.99 -15.34
C LEU A 397 4.45 -11.52 -13.92
N LYS A 398 3.54 -11.23 -13.00
CA LYS A 398 3.63 -11.67 -11.60
C LYS A 398 3.57 -13.19 -11.47
N ARG A 399 2.76 -13.88 -12.27
CA ARG A 399 2.75 -15.37 -12.33
C ARG A 399 4.09 -15.93 -12.78
N TYR A 400 4.71 -15.31 -13.79
CA TYR A 400 6.04 -15.71 -14.27
C TYR A 400 7.11 -15.48 -13.20
N GLU A 401 7.10 -14.32 -12.54
CA GLU A 401 8.03 -13.99 -11.44
C GLU A 401 7.90 -14.99 -10.29
N PHE A 402 6.68 -15.20 -9.79
CA PHE A 402 6.42 -16.12 -8.68
C PHE A 402 6.78 -17.56 -9.03
N PHE A 403 6.45 -18.04 -10.23
CA PHE A 403 6.85 -19.37 -10.67
C PHE A 403 8.38 -19.51 -10.74
N ASN A 404 9.10 -18.49 -11.19
CA ASN A 404 10.57 -18.53 -11.19
C ASN A 404 11.16 -18.54 -9.79
N GLN A 405 10.60 -17.75 -8.87
CA GLN A 405 10.99 -17.76 -7.47
C GLN A 405 10.77 -19.16 -6.86
N TYR A 406 9.61 -19.76 -7.11
CA TYR A 406 9.27 -21.11 -6.65
C TYR A 406 10.29 -22.18 -7.08
N LYS A 407 10.83 -22.11 -8.30
CA LYS A 407 11.88 -23.04 -8.77
C LYS A 407 13.18 -22.92 -7.95
N THR A 408 13.46 -21.74 -7.41
CA THR A 408 14.69 -21.43 -6.65
C THR A 408 14.53 -21.58 -5.14
N MET A 409 13.30 -21.74 -4.66
CA MET A 409 13.01 -22.01 -3.25
C MET A 409 13.59 -23.36 -2.81
N ASP A 410 13.90 -23.48 -1.52
CA ASP A 410 14.23 -24.78 -0.92
C ASP A 410 13.01 -25.72 -0.90
N SER A 411 13.24 -26.98 -0.54
CA SER A 411 12.19 -28.01 -0.58
C SER A 411 11.02 -27.74 0.36
N GLN A 412 11.26 -27.11 1.51
CA GLN A 412 10.22 -26.78 2.48
C GLN A 412 9.34 -25.65 1.94
N ALA A 413 9.94 -24.56 1.49
CA ALA A 413 9.23 -23.44 0.90
C ALA A 413 8.46 -23.85 -0.38
N GLN A 414 8.99 -24.78 -1.18
CA GLN A 414 8.27 -25.35 -2.31
C GLN A 414 7.03 -26.15 -1.88
N GLU A 415 7.12 -26.92 -0.79
CA GLU A 415 5.97 -27.67 -0.29
C GLU A 415 4.88 -26.73 0.25
N GLU A 416 5.27 -25.71 1.02
CA GLU A 416 4.36 -24.69 1.55
C GLU A 416 3.62 -23.92 0.43
N ASN A 417 4.30 -23.62 -0.67
CA ASN A 417 3.74 -22.88 -1.80
C ASN A 417 3.09 -23.78 -2.87
N SER A 418 3.14 -25.11 -2.72
CA SER A 418 2.65 -26.05 -3.72
C SER A 418 1.16 -25.90 -4.03
N LEU A 419 0.34 -25.52 -3.03
CA LEU A 419 -1.09 -25.30 -3.23
C LEU A 419 -1.36 -24.08 -4.12
N ILE A 420 -0.66 -22.97 -3.86
CA ILE A 420 -0.78 -21.73 -4.64
C ILE A 420 -0.35 -21.98 -6.09
N ILE A 421 0.78 -22.68 -6.29
CA ILE A 421 1.26 -23.04 -7.64
C ILE A 421 0.27 -23.94 -8.38
N ARG A 422 -0.38 -24.90 -7.70
CA ARG A 422 -1.42 -25.73 -8.32
C ARG A 422 -2.59 -24.90 -8.80
N GLU A 423 -3.14 -24.03 -7.96
CA GLU A 423 -4.24 -23.15 -8.33
C GLU A 423 -3.87 -22.24 -9.51
N MET A 424 -2.66 -21.70 -9.49
CA MET A 424 -2.13 -20.88 -10.57
C MET A 424 -2.01 -21.68 -11.88
N LEU A 425 -1.48 -22.90 -11.82
CA LEU A 425 -1.39 -23.80 -12.97
C LEU A 425 -2.78 -24.16 -13.53
N TYR A 426 -3.76 -24.46 -12.68
CA TYR A 426 -5.14 -24.72 -13.13
C TYR A 426 -5.69 -23.56 -13.95
N ARG A 427 -5.54 -22.32 -13.45
CA ARG A 427 -6.00 -21.11 -14.13
C ARG A 427 -5.27 -20.88 -15.45
N VAL A 428 -3.96 -21.06 -15.50
CA VAL A 428 -3.17 -20.88 -16.74
C VAL A 428 -3.46 -21.98 -17.76
N ILE A 429 -3.65 -23.22 -17.32
CA ILE A 429 -4.04 -24.34 -18.20
C ILE A 429 -5.39 -24.05 -18.85
N GLU A 430 -6.36 -23.53 -18.10
CA GLU A 430 -7.68 -23.18 -18.63
C GLU A 430 -7.65 -22.07 -19.68
N THR A 431 -6.74 -21.11 -19.53
CA THR A 431 -6.68 -19.95 -20.43
C THR A 431 -5.77 -20.18 -21.63
N ARG A 432 -4.67 -20.93 -21.48
CA ARG A 432 -3.65 -21.08 -22.54
C ARG A 432 -3.71 -22.37 -23.32
N LEU A 433 -4.21 -23.46 -22.73
CA LEU A 433 -4.28 -24.74 -23.44
C LEU A 433 -5.62 -24.90 -24.16
N ARG A 434 -5.57 -25.59 -25.30
CA ARG A 434 -6.78 -26.00 -26.02
C ARG A 434 -7.61 -26.94 -25.12
N HIS A 435 -8.93 -26.88 -25.24
CA HIS A 435 -9.85 -27.72 -24.46
C HIS A 435 -9.53 -29.23 -24.54
N SER A 436 -8.92 -29.71 -25.63
CA SER A 436 -8.51 -31.11 -25.77
C SER A 436 -7.24 -31.49 -25.00
N GLN A 437 -6.37 -30.52 -24.70
CA GLN A 437 -5.08 -30.74 -24.01
C GLN A 437 -5.14 -30.41 -22.52
N ALA A 438 -6.03 -29.49 -22.13
CA ALA A 438 -6.19 -29.04 -20.76
C ALA A 438 -6.47 -30.19 -19.75
N PRO A 439 -7.31 -31.21 -20.02
CA PRO A 439 -7.61 -32.27 -19.06
C PRO A 439 -6.38 -33.09 -18.62
N ASP A 440 -5.47 -33.39 -19.56
CA ASP A 440 -4.27 -34.18 -19.26
C ASP A 440 -3.29 -33.41 -18.38
N PHE A 441 -3.11 -32.12 -18.67
CA PHE A 441 -2.30 -31.23 -17.83
C PHE A 441 -2.92 -31.04 -16.45
N LYS A 442 -4.24 -30.83 -16.36
CA LYS A 442 -4.95 -30.74 -15.08
C LYS A 442 -4.77 -31.99 -14.21
N ARG A 443 -4.84 -33.20 -14.80
CA ARG A 443 -4.56 -34.44 -14.07
C ARG A 443 -3.13 -34.50 -13.56
N ARG A 444 -2.14 -34.08 -14.36
CA ARG A 444 -0.73 -34.03 -13.92
C ARG A 444 -0.53 -33.09 -12.74
N VAL A 445 -1.23 -31.94 -12.72
CA VAL A 445 -1.24 -31.01 -11.57
C VAL A 445 -1.95 -31.62 -10.36
N GLU A 446 -3.10 -32.28 -10.56
CA GLU A 446 -3.89 -32.90 -9.49
C GLU A 446 -3.11 -33.98 -8.75
N PHE A 447 -2.48 -34.88 -9.50
CA PHE A 447 -1.74 -36.02 -8.97
C PHE A 447 -0.23 -35.75 -8.78
N ALA A 448 0.21 -34.50 -8.86
CA ALA A 448 1.60 -34.16 -8.59
C ALA A 448 1.96 -34.56 -7.15
N GLY A 449 2.89 -35.49 -6.98
CA GLY A 449 3.38 -35.93 -5.66
C GLY A 449 4.56 -35.11 -5.15
N SER A 450 5.05 -34.14 -5.92
CA SER A 450 6.23 -33.34 -5.58
C SER A 450 6.26 -32.01 -6.33
N ALA A 451 7.00 -31.04 -5.78
CA ALA A 451 7.24 -29.75 -6.39
C ALA A 451 7.86 -29.85 -7.79
N ARG A 452 8.73 -30.85 -8.01
CA ARG A 452 9.36 -31.12 -9.31
C ARG A 452 8.33 -31.37 -10.41
N ILE A 453 7.29 -32.15 -10.13
CA ILE A 453 6.24 -32.43 -11.12
C ILE A 453 5.46 -31.14 -11.46
N LEU A 454 5.21 -30.28 -10.46
CA LEU A 454 4.58 -28.98 -10.69
C LEU A 454 5.45 -28.06 -11.55
N ILE A 455 6.76 -28.05 -11.32
CA ILE A 455 7.73 -27.31 -12.15
C ILE A 455 7.71 -27.85 -13.59
N ASP A 456 7.84 -29.17 -13.77
CA ASP A 456 7.86 -29.82 -15.09
C ASP A 456 6.54 -29.59 -15.87
N VAL A 457 5.41 -29.39 -15.18
CA VAL A 457 4.13 -29.06 -15.82
C VAL A 457 4.03 -27.58 -16.16
N GLY A 458 4.58 -26.70 -15.30
CA GLY A 458 4.55 -25.25 -15.49
C GLY A 458 5.57 -24.71 -16.48
N GLU A 459 6.65 -25.45 -16.75
CA GLU A 459 7.62 -25.10 -17.78
C GLU A 459 6.94 -24.92 -19.16
N GLY A 460 7.12 -23.75 -19.76
CA GLY A 460 6.49 -23.37 -21.02
C GLY A 460 5.03 -22.89 -20.92
N LEU A 461 4.38 -22.95 -19.75
CA LEU A 461 3.06 -22.35 -19.54
C LEU A 461 3.17 -20.90 -19.03
N PHE A 462 4.16 -20.62 -18.19
CA PHE A 462 4.47 -19.29 -17.69
C PHE A 462 5.52 -18.62 -18.57
N GLU A 463 5.08 -17.80 -19.51
CA GLU A 463 5.96 -17.02 -20.37
C GLU A 463 6.10 -15.59 -19.83
N LYS A 464 7.32 -15.05 -19.86
CA LYS A 464 7.55 -13.65 -19.56
C LYS A 464 6.86 -12.80 -20.63
N PRO A 465 5.93 -11.89 -20.26
CA PRO A 465 5.32 -11.00 -21.23
C PRO A 465 6.34 -10.01 -21.79
N ASP A 466 6.10 -9.50 -22.99
CA ASP A 466 7.00 -8.57 -23.67
C ASP A 466 6.89 -7.17 -23.03
N PRO A 467 8.01 -6.57 -22.56
CA PRO A 467 8.00 -5.20 -22.04
C PRO A 467 7.43 -4.15 -23.01
N GLU A 468 7.51 -4.38 -24.33
CA GLU A 468 6.91 -3.46 -25.31
C GLU A 468 5.38 -3.46 -25.27
N GLU A 469 4.76 -4.58 -24.90
CA GLU A 469 3.30 -4.68 -24.71
C GLU A 469 2.83 -3.83 -23.54
N GLU A 470 3.63 -3.72 -22.47
CA GLU A 470 3.33 -2.89 -21.30
C GLU A 470 3.10 -1.43 -21.71
N ALA A 471 4.04 -0.87 -22.48
CA ALA A 471 3.97 0.49 -22.96
C ALA A 471 2.75 0.71 -23.87
N GLY A 472 2.42 -0.27 -24.72
CA GLY A 472 1.23 -0.26 -25.56
C GLY A 472 -0.07 -0.24 -24.75
N HIS A 473 -0.17 -1.08 -23.72
CA HIS A 473 -1.34 -1.12 -22.85
C HIS A 473 -1.50 0.16 -22.02
N LEU A 474 -0.42 0.70 -21.48
CA LEU A 474 -0.43 2.00 -20.79
C LEU A 474 -0.85 3.12 -21.73
N CYS A 475 -0.33 3.16 -22.96
CA CYS A 475 -0.75 4.10 -23.99
C CYS A 475 -2.26 3.99 -24.26
N SER A 476 -2.80 2.77 -24.34
CA SER A 476 -4.24 2.55 -24.53
C SER A 476 -5.07 3.10 -23.38
N VAL A 477 -4.60 3.05 -22.13
CA VAL A 477 -5.31 3.62 -20.99
C VAL A 477 -5.22 5.15 -21.01
N LEU A 478 -4.01 5.71 -21.18
CA LEU A 478 -3.78 7.15 -21.18
C LEU A 478 -4.56 7.87 -22.29
N ALA A 479 -4.65 7.26 -23.49
CA ALA A 479 -5.42 7.81 -24.61
C ALA A 479 -6.92 7.94 -24.30
N GLN A 480 -7.43 7.15 -23.35
CA GLN A 480 -8.84 7.13 -22.98
C GLN A 480 -9.16 8.01 -21.77
N LEU A 481 -8.18 8.70 -21.17
CA LEU A 481 -8.39 9.67 -20.08
C LEU A 481 -8.69 11.08 -20.61
N ASP A 482 -9.41 11.15 -21.72
CA ASP A 482 -9.59 12.35 -22.55
C ASP A 482 -10.52 13.42 -21.96
N LEU A 483 -11.17 13.11 -20.84
CA LEU A 483 -11.97 14.05 -20.04
C LEU A 483 -11.23 14.52 -18.78
N HIS A 484 -10.04 13.99 -18.50
CA HIS A 484 -9.28 14.39 -17.32
C HIS A 484 -8.65 15.79 -17.51
N PRO A 485 -8.66 16.68 -16.49
CA PRO A 485 -8.07 18.02 -16.60
C PRO A 485 -6.57 18.03 -16.99
N LEU A 486 -5.84 16.98 -16.62
CA LEU A 486 -4.41 16.82 -16.94
C LEU A 486 -4.14 16.16 -18.30
N TYR A 487 -5.16 15.93 -19.13
CA TYR A 487 -5.01 15.16 -20.37
C TYR A 487 -3.99 15.79 -21.33
N HIS A 488 -4.16 17.07 -21.67
CA HIS A 488 -3.27 17.77 -22.62
C HIS A 488 -1.92 18.17 -22.00
N THR A 489 -1.87 18.35 -20.68
CA THR A 489 -0.66 18.82 -19.98
C THR A 489 0.26 17.69 -19.55
N GLN A 490 -0.27 16.52 -19.17
CA GLN A 490 0.51 15.42 -18.62
C GLN A 490 0.29 14.11 -19.39
N PHE A 491 -0.95 13.63 -19.53
CA PHE A 491 -1.19 12.29 -20.07
C PHE A 491 -0.79 12.15 -21.53
N LEU A 492 -1.05 13.16 -22.37
CA LEU A 492 -0.62 13.17 -23.76
C LEU A 492 0.91 13.23 -23.89
N GLN A 493 1.61 13.91 -22.97
CA GLN A 493 3.08 13.93 -22.95
C GLN A 493 3.65 12.56 -22.56
N GLN A 494 3.06 11.93 -21.54
CA GLN A 494 3.43 10.56 -21.13
C GLN A 494 3.16 9.56 -22.26
N TYR A 495 2.01 9.66 -22.94
CA TYR A 495 1.70 8.87 -24.13
C TYR A 495 2.77 9.03 -25.22
N ARG A 496 3.15 10.27 -25.55
CA ARG A 496 4.19 10.56 -26.57
C ARG A 496 5.53 9.91 -26.22
N LYS A 497 5.92 10.01 -24.94
CA LYS A 497 7.15 9.40 -24.44
C LYS A 497 7.11 7.87 -24.53
N LEU A 498 6.01 7.25 -24.12
CA LEU A 498 5.84 5.78 -24.13
C LEU A 498 5.72 5.22 -25.55
N SER A 499 5.01 5.91 -26.45
CA SER A 499 4.84 5.48 -27.84
C SER A 499 6.03 5.81 -28.75
N GLY A 500 6.97 6.64 -28.29
CA GLY A 500 8.08 7.13 -29.10
C GLY A 500 7.68 8.11 -30.22
N ASN A 501 6.45 8.65 -30.19
CA ASN A 501 5.93 9.56 -31.21
C ASN A 501 5.53 10.91 -30.61
N GLU A 502 6.44 11.90 -30.70
CA GLU A 502 6.26 13.24 -30.12
C GLU A 502 5.16 14.08 -30.80
N HIS A 503 4.79 13.76 -32.04
CA HIS A 503 3.89 14.58 -32.86
C HIS A 503 2.45 14.06 -32.88
N ILE A 504 2.14 13.00 -32.14
CA ILE A 504 0.78 12.44 -32.14
C ILE A 504 -0.21 13.43 -31.50
N VAL A 505 -1.38 13.55 -32.15
CA VAL A 505 -2.53 14.30 -31.67
C VAL A 505 -3.70 13.33 -31.57
N LEU A 506 -4.04 12.94 -30.35
CA LEU A 506 -5.16 12.03 -30.09
C LEU A 506 -6.50 12.77 -29.97
N LYS A 507 -6.47 13.95 -29.33
CA LYS A 507 -7.61 14.87 -29.21
C LYS A 507 -7.08 16.30 -29.32
N ALA A 508 -7.80 17.15 -30.02
CA ALA A 508 -7.43 18.57 -30.16
C ALA A 508 -7.69 19.31 -28.85
N HIS A 509 -6.80 20.24 -28.47
CA HIS A 509 -6.98 21.11 -27.31
C HIS A 509 -7.72 22.39 -27.73
N ILE A 510 -9.04 22.30 -27.83
CA ILE A 510 -9.91 23.38 -28.30
C ILE A 510 -10.54 24.17 -27.14
N ALA A 511 -10.47 23.65 -25.91
CA ALA A 511 -11.01 24.31 -24.73
C ALA A 511 -10.59 25.80 -24.59
N PRO A 512 -9.33 26.20 -24.82
CA PRO A 512 -8.92 27.61 -24.74
C PRO A 512 -9.62 28.50 -25.78
N GLU A 513 -9.89 27.96 -26.97
CA GLU A 513 -10.60 28.69 -28.03
C GLU A 513 -12.10 28.80 -27.70
N ILE A 514 -12.70 27.76 -27.11
CA ILE A 514 -14.07 27.81 -26.61
C ILE A 514 -14.21 28.84 -25.48
N GLU A 515 -13.23 28.93 -24.57
CA GLU A 515 -13.20 29.97 -23.53
C GLU A 515 -13.14 31.36 -24.15
N ARG A 516 -12.21 31.61 -25.08
CA ARG A 516 -12.11 32.86 -25.84
C ARG A 516 -13.43 33.25 -26.50
N LEU A 517 -14.10 32.30 -27.16
CA LEU A 517 -15.39 32.54 -27.81
C LEU A 517 -16.52 32.78 -26.80
N THR A 518 -16.49 32.14 -25.63
CA THR A 518 -17.50 32.35 -24.59
C THR A 518 -17.45 33.78 -24.03
N GLU A 519 -16.28 34.42 -23.99
CA GLU A 519 -16.15 35.81 -23.51
C GLU A 519 -16.98 36.81 -24.33
N PHE A 520 -17.31 36.49 -25.59
CA PHE A 520 -18.18 37.30 -26.44
C PHE A 520 -19.67 37.21 -26.04
N LEU A 521 -20.09 36.17 -25.30
CA LEU A 521 -21.50 35.96 -24.97
C LEU A 521 -22.00 36.98 -23.92
N PRO A 522 -23.09 37.72 -24.19
CA PRO A 522 -23.68 38.63 -23.22
C PRO A 522 -24.37 37.86 -22.08
N LYS A 523 -24.43 38.46 -20.89
CA LYS A 523 -25.04 37.83 -19.70
C LYS A 523 -26.29 38.62 -19.24
N PRO A 524 -27.51 38.06 -19.31
CA PRO A 524 -27.87 36.75 -19.86
C PRO A 524 -28.06 36.75 -21.40
N PRO A 525 -27.73 35.65 -22.13
CA PRO A 525 -27.75 35.64 -23.60
C PRO A 525 -29.14 35.84 -24.21
N HIS A 526 -30.17 35.26 -23.61
CA HIS A 526 -31.54 35.27 -24.15
C HIS A 526 -32.19 36.66 -24.23
N ALA A 527 -31.67 37.64 -23.48
CA ALA A 527 -32.18 39.01 -23.48
C ALA A 527 -31.82 39.79 -24.76
N TYR A 528 -30.91 39.27 -25.57
CA TYR A 528 -30.37 39.93 -26.77
C TYR A 528 -30.74 39.20 -28.07
N SER A 529 -31.88 38.51 -28.06
CA SER A 529 -32.31 37.66 -29.18
C SER A 529 -33.79 37.81 -29.48
N SER A 530 -34.14 37.79 -30.76
CA SER A 530 -35.51 37.64 -31.24
C SER A 530 -36.04 36.19 -31.12
N ASP A 531 -35.19 35.24 -30.71
CA ASP A 531 -35.54 33.86 -30.32
C ASP A 531 -35.00 33.49 -28.91
N PRO A 532 -35.54 34.09 -27.82
CA PRO A 532 -35.06 33.84 -26.46
C PRO A 532 -35.11 32.37 -26.02
N SER A 533 -36.14 31.64 -26.46
CA SER A 533 -36.32 30.22 -26.12
C SER A 533 -35.29 29.33 -26.81
N GLY A 534 -35.00 29.59 -28.09
CA GLY A 534 -33.99 28.85 -28.83
C GLY A 534 -32.57 29.13 -28.33
N VAL A 535 -32.28 30.36 -27.90
CA VAL A 535 -31.03 30.73 -27.23
C VAL A 535 -30.90 30.02 -25.88
N ASN A 536 -31.91 30.09 -25.01
CA ASN A 536 -31.82 29.51 -23.67
C ASN A 536 -31.61 27.99 -23.71
N THR A 537 -32.32 27.29 -24.60
CA THR A 537 -32.19 25.83 -24.78
C THR A 537 -30.77 25.43 -25.21
N ARG A 538 -30.19 26.17 -26.16
CA ARG A 538 -28.83 25.91 -26.66
C ARG A 538 -27.77 26.31 -25.66
N PHE A 539 -27.98 27.40 -24.93
CA PHE A 539 -27.06 27.86 -23.89
C PHE A 539 -26.94 26.83 -22.76
N ILE A 540 -28.06 26.25 -22.33
CA ILE A 540 -28.05 25.15 -21.35
C ILE A 540 -27.30 23.92 -21.90
N LYS A 541 -27.51 23.56 -23.17
CA LYS A 541 -26.78 22.45 -23.80
C LYS A 541 -25.28 22.74 -23.90
N PHE A 542 -24.90 23.95 -24.29
CA PHE A 542 -23.53 24.43 -24.39
C PHE A 542 -22.82 24.39 -23.04
N GLU A 543 -23.42 24.99 -22.00
CA GLU A 543 -22.85 25.00 -20.63
C GLU A 543 -22.69 23.57 -20.08
N LYS A 544 -23.68 22.70 -20.30
CA LYS A 544 -23.60 21.30 -19.87
C LYS A 544 -22.50 20.54 -20.60
N LEU A 545 -22.39 20.68 -21.92
CA LEU A 545 -21.35 20.00 -22.69
C LEU A 545 -19.97 20.54 -22.33
N ARG A 546 -19.81 21.87 -22.22
CA ARG A 546 -18.55 22.52 -21.85
C ARG A 546 -18.05 22.09 -20.47
N ALA A 547 -18.96 21.94 -19.51
CA ALA A 547 -18.60 21.49 -18.17
C ALA A 547 -18.19 20.01 -18.12
N HIS A 548 -18.63 19.19 -19.09
CA HIS A 548 -18.39 17.74 -19.10
C HIS A 548 -17.23 17.32 -20.02
N ASP A 549 -17.15 17.91 -21.22
CA ASP A 549 -16.15 17.64 -22.25
C ASP A 549 -15.77 18.97 -22.93
N PRO A 550 -14.85 19.76 -22.36
CA PRO A 550 -14.51 21.10 -22.84
C PRO A 550 -13.80 21.10 -24.20
N ASP A 551 -13.33 19.94 -24.65
CA ASP A 551 -12.67 19.75 -25.93
C ASP A 551 -13.58 19.12 -27.00
N ASN A 552 -14.90 19.09 -26.76
CA ASN A 552 -15.86 18.54 -27.71
C ASN A 552 -16.08 19.49 -28.90
N GLN A 553 -15.88 19.01 -30.13
CA GLN A 553 -16.04 19.82 -31.34
C GLN A 553 -17.48 20.35 -31.55
N ASP A 554 -18.50 19.68 -31.00
CA ASP A 554 -19.88 20.16 -31.05
C ASP A 554 -20.07 21.50 -30.32
N LEU A 555 -19.14 21.89 -29.44
CA LEU A 555 -19.14 23.20 -28.81
C LEU A 555 -19.02 24.34 -29.83
N PHE A 556 -18.27 24.14 -30.93
CA PHE A 556 -18.20 25.12 -32.02
C PHE A 556 -19.55 25.29 -32.73
N ALA A 557 -20.27 24.19 -32.97
CA ALA A 557 -21.60 24.25 -33.55
C ALA A 557 -22.61 24.92 -32.59
N LEU A 558 -22.56 24.59 -31.30
CA LEU A 558 -23.45 25.17 -30.29
C LEU A 558 -23.19 26.67 -30.10
N ILE A 559 -21.94 27.12 -30.09
CA ILE A 559 -21.62 28.55 -29.95
C ILE A 559 -21.97 29.34 -31.22
N ALA A 560 -21.76 28.76 -32.42
CA ALA A 560 -22.24 29.36 -33.67
C ALA A 560 -23.77 29.51 -33.66
N ALA A 561 -24.49 28.50 -33.17
CA ALA A 561 -25.94 28.51 -33.04
C ALA A 561 -26.44 29.59 -32.05
N LEU A 562 -25.66 29.91 -31.02
CA LEU A 562 -25.93 31.00 -30.11
C LEU A 562 -25.67 32.34 -30.79
N PHE A 563 -24.47 32.55 -31.33
CA PHE A 563 -24.04 33.79 -31.97
C PHE A 563 -25.00 34.28 -33.06
N VAL A 564 -25.47 33.39 -33.94
CA VAL A 564 -26.38 33.78 -35.04
C VAL A 564 -27.75 34.22 -34.53
N ARG A 565 -28.14 33.81 -33.32
CA ARG A 565 -29.43 34.17 -32.71
C ARG A 565 -29.36 35.43 -31.86
N LEU A 566 -28.17 36.00 -31.60
CA LEU A 566 -28.02 37.21 -30.78
C LEU A 566 -28.22 38.49 -31.61
N ASP A 567 -29.25 38.51 -32.47
CA ASP A 567 -29.52 39.55 -33.47
C ASP A 567 -29.83 40.93 -32.88
N GLN A 568 -30.18 41.01 -31.60
CA GLN A 568 -30.45 42.27 -30.91
C GLN A 568 -29.24 42.80 -30.12
N ALA A 569 -28.09 42.11 -30.14
CA ALA A 569 -26.88 42.56 -29.48
C ALA A 569 -26.20 43.70 -30.26
N GLN A 570 -25.64 44.68 -29.55
CA GLN A 570 -24.95 45.81 -30.19
C GLN A 570 -23.70 45.38 -30.98
N ASN A 571 -23.05 44.31 -30.53
CA ASN A 571 -21.87 43.70 -31.16
C ASN A 571 -22.22 42.53 -32.10
N TYR A 572 -23.47 42.43 -32.57
CA TYR A 572 -23.89 41.38 -33.50
C TYR A 572 -22.96 41.22 -34.74
N PRO A 573 -22.44 42.28 -35.38
CA PRO A 573 -21.47 42.13 -36.47
C PRO A 573 -20.20 41.36 -36.09
N GLU A 574 -19.73 41.48 -34.85
CA GLU A 574 -18.55 40.76 -34.34
C GLU A 574 -18.87 39.27 -34.18
N PHE A 575 -20.07 38.92 -33.74
CA PHE A 575 -20.54 37.53 -33.68
C PHE A 575 -20.58 36.88 -35.06
N LEU A 576 -21.07 37.61 -36.07
CA LEU A 576 -21.06 37.13 -37.45
C LEU A 576 -19.64 36.91 -37.97
N GLN A 577 -18.67 37.72 -37.55
CA GLN A 577 -17.26 37.51 -37.89
C GLN A 577 -16.70 36.24 -37.24
N GLN A 578 -17.01 35.99 -35.96
CA GLN A 578 -16.60 34.75 -35.30
C GLN A 578 -17.21 33.53 -35.98
N ILE A 579 -18.50 33.59 -36.37
CA ILE A 579 -19.17 32.50 -37.10
C ILE A 579 -18.44 32.18 -38.42
N ARG A 580 -18.02 33.20 -39.19
CA ARG A 580 -17.21 32.97 -40.40
C ARG A 580 -15.89 32.28 -40.10
N GLY A 581 -15.24 32.64 -39.00
CA GLY A 581 -14.00 32.01 -38.54
C GLY A 581 -14.16 30.54 -38.16
N LEU A 582 -15.37 30.11 -37.75
CA LEU A 582 -15.67 28.71 -37.43
C LEU A 582 -15.83 27.81 -38.67
N GLY A 583 -16.05 28.39 -39.85
CA GLY A 583 -16.17 27.65 -41.11
C GLY A 583 -17.21 26.53 -41.05
N GLU A 584 -16.82 25.31 -41.43
CA GLU A 584 -17.70 24.13 -41.52
C GLU A 584 -18.44 23.80 -40.20
N TYR A 585 -17.86 24.12 -39.03
CA TYR A 585 -18.54 23.87 -37.74
C TYR A 585 -19.81 24.72 -37.57
N ALA A 586 -19.90 25.85 -38.26
CA ALA A 586 -21.09 26.69 -38.23
C ALA A 586 -22.17 26.25 -39.25
N ARG A 587 -21.85 25.40 -40.22
CA ARG A 587 -22.81 25.01 -41.27
C ARG A 587 -24.06 24.28 -40.71
N PRO A 588 -23.95 23.23 -39.87
CA PRO A 588 -25.13 22.52 -39.37
C PRO A 588 -26.16 23.39 -38.63
N PRO A 589 -25.78 24.26 -37.66
CA PRO A 589 -26.77 25.09 -36.96
C PRO A 589 -27.40 26.17 -37.84
N LEU A 590 -26.71 26.63 -38.89
CA LEU A 590 -27.27 27.57 -39.87
C LEU A 590 -28.28 26.86 -40.78
N GLU A 591 -27.97 25.65 -41.25
CA GLU A 591 -28.90 24.83 -42.05
C GLU A 591 -30.18 24.52 -41.27
N GLU A 592 -30.06 24.19 -39.97
CA GLU A 592 -31.21 23.94 -39.09
C GLU A 592 -32.18 25.14 -39.05
N ILE A 593 -31.65 26.36 -39.00
CA ILE A 593 -32.44 27.61 -38.98
C ILE A 593 -33.13 27.82 -40.33
N VAL A 594 -32.39 27.64 -41.43
CA VAL A 594 -32.93 27.85 -42.78
C VAL A 594 -33.98 26.80 -43.15
N ALA A 595 -33.80 25.55 -42.71
CA ALA A 595 -34.74 24.46 -42.93
C ALA A 595 -36.05 24.64 -42.15
N ASN A 596 -36.02 25.25 -40.97
CA ASN A 596 -37.21 25.58 -40.18
C ASN A 596 -37.87 26.88 -40.62
N ALA A 597 -38.15 27.00 -41.92
CA ALA A 597 -38.68 28.23 -42.53
C ALA A 597 -39.97 28.74 -41.84
N ASP A 598 -40.83 27.84 -41.35
CA ASP A 598 -42.09 28.18 -40.68
C ASP A 598 -41.88 28.82 -39.30
N LEU A 599 -40.88 28.37 -38.54
CA LEU A 599 -40.57 28.91 -37.20
C LEU A 599 -39.89 30.29 -37.25
N PHE A 600 -39.23 30.58 -38.37
CA PHE A 600 -38.51 31.83 -38.63
C PHE A 600 -39.19 32.67 -39.73
N ALA A 601 -40.46 32.41 -40.03
CA ALA A 601 -41.25 33.15 -41.02
C ALA A 601 -41.81 34.47 -40.46
N ASP A 602 -41.87 34.61 -39.14
CA ASP A 602 -42.38 35.81 -38.48
C ASP A 602 -41.41 36.99 -38.61
N GLN A 603 -41.95 38.21 -38.51
CA GLN A 603 -41.17 39.45 -38.69
C GLN A 603 -40.07 39.64 -37.63
N GLN A 604 -40.19 39.00 -36.45
CA GLN A 604 -39.18 39.14 -35.40
C GLN A 604 -37.97 38.23 -35.68
N ARG A 605 -38.18 37.01 -36.16
CA ARG A 605 -37.11 36.02 -36.36
C ARG A 605 -36.59 35.92 -37.79
N GLY A 606 -37.27 36.54 -38.75
CA GLY A 606 -36.83 36.66 -40.14
C GLY A 606 -35.38 37.11 -40.33
N PRO A 607 -34.88 38.12 -39.58
CA PRO A 607 -33.48 38.56 -39.67
C PRO A 607 -32.46 37.46 -39.35
N ILE A 608 -32.74 36.58 -38.38
CA ILE A 608 -31.87 35.45 -38.01
C ILE A 608 -31.76 34.48 -39.18
N ARG A 609 -32.88 34.15 -39.82
CA ARG A 609 -32.92 33.24 -40.98
C ARG A 609 -32.23 33.83 -42.20
N ASP A 610 -32.47 35.10 -42.49
CA ASP A 610 -31.90 35.75 -43.66
C ASP A 610 -30.37 35.90 -43.50
N THR A 611 -29.91 36.23 -42.28
CA THR A 611 -28.48 36.21 -41.93
C THR A 611 -27.88 34.81 -42.07
N SER A 612 -28.60 33.77 -41.63
CA SER A 612 -28.14 32.39 -41.73
C SER A 612 -27.97 31.94 -43.18
N ARG A 613 -28.90 32.33 -44.08
CA ARG A 613 -28.76 32.08 -45.52
C ARG A 613 -27.55 32.78 -46.11
N GLN A 614 -27.28 34.02 -45.69
CA GLN A 614 -26.11 34.76 -46.17
C GLN A 614 -24.82 34.09 -45.71
N LEU A 615 -24.70 33.75 -44.43
CA LEU A 615 -23.52 33.06 -43.89
C LEU A 615 -23.29 31.70 -44.55
N LEU A 616 -24.34 30.93 -44.84
CA LEU A 616 -24.22 29.65 -45.56
C LEU A 616 -23.74 29.79 -47.01
N ALA A 617 -23.93 30.95 -47.64
CA ALA A 617 -23.40 31.22 -48.97
C ALA A 617 -21.91 31.65 -48.93
N GLU A 618 -21.42 32.07 -47.76
CA GLU A 618 -20.07 32.55 -47.52
C GLU A 618 -19.13 31.45 -46.97
N ILE A 619 -19.69 30.41 -46.35
CA ILE A 619 -19.00 29.21 -45.80
C ILE A 619 -19.11 28.06 -46.78
#